data_AF-A0A2N0L0Q3-F1
#
_entry.id   AF-A0A2N0L0Q3-F1
#
_cell.length_a   1.000
_cell.length_b   1.000
_cell.length_c   1.000
_cell.angle_alpha   90.00
_cell.angle_beta   90.00
_cell.angle_gamma   90.00
#
_symmetry.space_group_name_H-M   'P 1'
#
loop_
_entity.id
_entity.type
_entity.pdbx_description
1 polymer ?
#
loop_
_entity_poly.entity_id
_entity_poly.type
_entity_poly.pdbx_seq_one_letter_code
_entity_poly.pdbx_strand_id
1 'polypeptide(L)'
;KNKLYFKRCRPVMARYLGCGICMKTCPIQKYGLQSVMEHYAETGQVLGKGTHDLEGYEIEGKGYFGPGELPVFDRGFFDMPHGDTEEWAFENLKEKARAAGGVITDDLLQEFRDQVALGLSQSRDNLEMMEEVDYI
;
A
#
# COMPACT_ATOMS: atom_id res chain seq x y z
N LYS A 1 19.60 -6.20 -1.38
CA LYS A 1 18.64 -5.09 -1.13
C LYS A 1 17.44 -5.36 -2.02
N ASN A 2 16.24 -5.56 -1.46
CA ASN A 2 15.06 -5.89 -2.28
C ASN A 2 14.51 -4.63 -2.95
N LYS A 3 14.06 -4.75 -4.21
CA LYS A 3 13.48 -3.62 -4.97
C LYS A 3 12.14 -3.16 -4.38
N LEU A 4 11.39 -4.06 -3.76
CA LEU A 4 10.13 -3.78 -3.07
C LEU A 4 10.11 -4.44 -1.69
N TYR A 5 9.69 -3.67 -0.69
CA TYR A 5 9.39 -4.17 0.65
C TYR A 5 7.90 -3.98 0.90
N PHE A 6 7.14 -5.06 0.79
CA PHE A 6 5.67 -5.03 0.75
C PHE A 6 5.05 -4.28 1.94
N LYS A 7 5.57 -4.47 3.15
CA LYS A 7 5.06 -3.79 4.36
C LYS A 7 5.17 -2.26 4.30
N ARG A 8 6.13 -1.71 3.53
CA ARG A 8 6.25 -0.26 3.28
C ARG A 8 5.52 0.19 2.02
N CYS A 9 5.39 -0.70 1.03
CA CYS A 9 4.73 -0.39 -0.24
C CYS A 9 3.20 -0.32 -0.10
N ARG A 10 2.59 -1.29 0.61
CA ARG A 10 1.12 -1.38 0.77
C ARG A 10 0.48 -0.10 1.34
N PRO A 11 1.00 0.53 2.42
CA PRO A 11 0.46 1.80 2.92
C PRO A 11 0.48 2.93 1.90
N VAL A 12 1.52 2.98 1.06
CA VAL A 12 1.66 3.99 0.00
C VAL A 12 0.66 3.69 -1.12
N MET A 13 0.55 2.44 -1.58
CA MET A 13 -0.42 2.05 -2.62
C MET A 13 -1.87 2.29 -2.20
N ALA A 14 -2.21 2.01 -0.95
CA ALA A 14 -3.58 2.17 -0.44
C ALA A 14 -4.02 3.64 -0.34
N ARG A 15 -3.08 4.56 -0.09
CA ARG A 15 -3.37 5.99 0.10
C ARG A 15 -3.15 6.84 -1.14
N TYR A 16 -2.28 6.40 -2.04
CA TYR A 16 -2.02 7.04 -3.33
C TYR A 16 -2.51 6.11 -4.43
N LEU A 17 -3.74 6.31 -4.92
CA LEU A 17 -4.41 5.68 -6.07
C LEU A 17 -3.59 4.60 -6.80
N GLY A 18 -3.33 3.45 -6.15
CA GLY A 18 -2.52 2.36 -6.72
C GLY A 18 -1.08 2.75 -7.06
N CYS A 19 -0.31 3.28 -6.09
CA CYS A 19 1.08 3.71 -6.29
C CYS A 19 1.91 2.67 -7.10
N GLY A 20 2.24 3.04 -8.33
CA GLY A 20 2.92 2.17 -9.31
C GLY A 20 4.38 2.52 -9.54
N ILE A 21 5.06 3.10 -8.55
CA ILE A 21 6.41 3.63 -8.72
C ILE A 21 7.42 2.60 -9.23
N CYS A 22 7.30 1.35 -8.78
CA CYS A 22 8.15 0.24 -9.23
C CYS A 22 8.00 -0.05 -10.73
N MET A 23 6.84 0.24 -11.32
CA MET A 23 6.59 0.17 -12.75
C MET A 23 7.06 1.42 -13.46
N LYS A 24 6.80 2.62 -12.89
CA LYS A 24 7.25 3.91 -13.43
C LYS A 24 8.77 3.99 -13.58
N THR A 25 9.51 3.46 -12.60
CA THR A 25 10.98 3.42 -12.62
C THR A 25 11.53 2.06 -13.08
N CYS A 26 10.75 1.30 -13.86
CA CYS A 26 11.20 0.03 -14.44
C CYS A 26 11.88 0.29 -15.80
N PRO A 27 13.18 0.01 -15.95
CA PRO A 27 13.87 0.26 -17.22
C PRO A 27 13.31 -0.60 -18.36
N ILE A 28 12.82 -1.80 -18.06
CA ILE A 28 12.22 -2.69 -19.07
C ILE A 28 10.89 -2.12 -19.57
N GLN A 29 10.06 -1.55 -18.69
CA GLN A 29 8.80 -0.93 -19.12
C GLN A 29 9.05 0.36 -19.91
N LYS A 30 10.14 1.08 -19.61
CA LYS A 30 10.45 2.37 -20.24
C LYS A 30 11.19 2.23 -21.57
N TYR A 31 12.22 1.38 -21.62
CA TYR A 31 13.12 1.26 -22.78
C TYR A 31 12.95 -0.06 -23.54
N GLY A 32 12.22 -1.03 -22.98
CA GLY A 32 12.11 -2.39 -23.52
C GLY A 32 13.19 -3.33 -22.98
N LEU A 33 12.92 -4.64 -23.04
CA LEU A 33 13.85 -5.65 -22.53
C LEU A 33 15.17 -5.66 -23.31
N GLN A 34 15.11 -5.64 -24.64
CA GLN A 34 16.29 -5.80 -25.50
C GLN A 34 17.33 -4.70 -25.26
N SER A 35 16.92 -3.43 -25.35
CA SER A 35 17.82 -2.28 -25.17
C SER A 35 18.49 -2.24 -23.80
N VAL A 36 17.75 -2.60 -22.74
CA VAL A 36 18.27 -2.67 -21.38
C VAL A 36 19.32 -3.77 -21.25
N MET A 37 19.07 -4.93 -21.86
CA MET A 37 20.00 -6.07 -21.79
C MET A 37 21.26 -5.82 -22.62
N GLU A 38 21.15 -5.23 -23.80
CA GLU A 38 22.29 -4.84 -24.64
C GLU A 38 23.17 -3.82 -23.90
N HIS A 39 22.58 -2.75 -23.38
CA HIS A 39 23.32 -1.76 -22.60
C HIS A 39 23.99 -2.36 -21.35
N TYR A 40 23.29 -3.26 -20.66
CA TYR A 40 23.85 -3.95 -19.49
C TYR A 40 25.02 -4.87 -19.86
N ALA A 41 24.93 -5.60 -20.98
CA ALA A 41 26.01 -6.45 -21.46
C ALA A 41 27.27 -5.65 -21.84
N GLU A 42 27.10 -4.47 -22.43
CA GLU A 42 28.21 -3.60 -22.84
C GLU A 42 28.86 -2.86 -21.67
N THR A 43 28.07 -2.35 -20.73
CA THR A 43 28.54 -1.39 -19.71
C THR A 43 28.57 -1.94 -18.29
N GLY A 44 27.87 -3.05 -18.03
CA GLY A 44 27.62 -3.56 -16.68
C GLY A 44 26.68 -2.67 -15.84
N GLN A 45 26.08 -1.62 -16.43
CA GLN A 45 25.16 -0.71 -15.75
C GLN A 45 23.73 -0.88 -16.25
N VAL A 46 22.77 -0.53 -15.40
CA VAL A 46 21.35 -0.51 -15.77
C VAL A 46 21.10 0.74 -16.61
N LEU A 47 20.52 0.57 -17.80
CA LEU A 47 20.16 1.67 -18.70
C LEU A 47 19.27 2.69 -17.98
N GLY A 48 19.67 3.96 -18.02
CA GLY A 48 18.93 5.09 -17.41
C GLY A 48 19.16 5.27 -15.90
N LYS A 49 19.94 4.41 -15.25
CA LYS A 49 20.23 4.53 -13.81
C LYS A 49 20.85 5.89 -13.47
N GLY A 50 20.37 6.49 -12.37
CA GLY A 50 20.82 7.81 -11.93
C GLY A 50 20.31 8.98 -12.78
N THR A 51 19.40 8.75 -13.73
CA THR A 51 18.83 9.82 -14.56
C THR A 51 17.39 10.11 -14.16
N HIS A 52 16.99 11.37 -14.29
CA HIS A 52 15.60 11.81 -14.11
C HIS A 52 14.63 11.11 -15.05
N ASP A 53 15.13 10.65 -16.20
CA ASP A 53 14.32 9.96 -17.18
C ASP A 53 13.83 8.62 -16.62
N LEU A 54 14.70 7.78 -16.05
CA LEU A 54 14.27 6.51 -15.47
C LEU A 54 13.78 6.62 -14.03
N GLU A 55 14.52 7.32 -13.19
CA GLU A 55 14.31 7.29 -11.73
C GLU A 55 13.45 8.46 -11.24
N GLY A 56 13.03 9.35 -12.14
CA GLY A 56 12.12 10.44 -11.83
C GLY A 56 10.67 9.99 -11.72
N TYR A 57 9.97 10.44 -10.66
CA TYR A 57 8.55 10.14 -10.47
C TYR A 57 7.86 11.24 -9.68
N GLU A 58 6.55 11.34 -9.86
CA GLU A 58 5.69 12.25 -9.11
C GLU A 58 4.75 11.47 -8.18
N ILE A 59 4.58 12.00 -6.97
CA ILE A 59 3.59 11.54 -5.99
C ILE A 59 2.61 12.68 -5.76
N GLU A 60 1.32 12.40 -5.93
CA GLU A 60 0.24 13.34 -5.73
C GLU A 60 0.32 14.00 -4.34
N GLY A 61 0.24 15.33 -4.28
CA GLY A 61 0.35 16.09 -3.03
C GLY A 61 1.76 16.14 -2.41
N LYS A 62 2.77 15.50 -2.99
CA LYS A 62 4.18 15.59 -2.55
C LYS A 62 5.13 16.14 -3.62
N GLY A 63 4.73 16.13 -4.89
CA GLY A 63 5.50 16.68 -6.01
C GLY A 63 6.44 15.66 -6.66
N TYR A 64 7.41 16.18 -7.42
CA TYR A 64 8.37 15.42 -8.21
C TYR A 64 9.63 15.07 -7.40
N PHE A 65 10.13 13.85 -7.61
CA PHE A 65 11.35 13.32 -7.01
C PHE A 65 12.28 12.81 -8.12
N GLY A 66 13.55 13.20 -8.05
CA GLY A 66 14.61 12.76 -8.94
C GLY A 66 15.44 11.59 -8.40
N PRO A 67 16.54 11.25 -9.10
CA PRO A 67 17.44 10.18 -8.71
C PRO A 67 18.01 10.38 -7.30
N GLY A 68 17.81 9.39 -6.43
CA GLY A 68 18.27 9.43 -5.03
C GLY A 68 17.40 10.24 -4.08
N GLU A 69 16.37 10.93 -4.57
CA GLU A 69 15.40 11.63 -3.73
C GLU A 69 14.31 10.68 -3.26
N LEU A 70 13.98 10.78 -1.97
CA LEU A 70 13.00 9.90 -1.32
C LEU A 70 11.89 10.74 -0.68
N PRO A 71 10.61 10.36 -0.87
CA PRO A 71 9.51 11.00 -0.19
C PRO A 71 9.60 10.75 1.32
N VAL A 72 9.35 11.80 2.08
CA VAL A 72 9.20 11.73 3.54
C VAL A 72 7.72 11.57 3.87
N PHE A 73 7.40 10.63 4.75
CA PHE A 73 6.05 10.38 5.26
C PHE A 73 6.03 10.57 6.77
N ASP A 74 4.88 10.98 7.29
CA ASP A 74 4.67 11.12 8.73
C ASP A 74 4.74 9.77 9.45
N ARG A 75 5.07 9.78 10.74
CA ARG A 75 5.25 8.55 11.53
C ARG A 75 4.01 7.64 11.50
N GLY A 76 2.82 8.23 11.62
CA GLY A 76 1.55 7.50 11.58
C GLY A 76 1.12 7.03 10.18
N PHE A 77 1.85 7.40 9.12
CA PHE A 77 1.50 7.01 7.76
C PHE A 77 1.57 5.48 7.56
N PHE A 78 2.51 4.83 8.24
CA PHE A 78 2.73 3.39 8.12
C PHE A 78 1.92 2.57 9.13
N ASP A 79 1.20 3.23 10.03
CA ASP A 79 0.26 2.58 10.95
C ASP A 79 -0.99 2.22 10.14
N MET A 80 -1.04 0.97 9.69
CA MET A 80 -2.20 0.40 9.03
C MET A 80 -2.84 -0.65 9.94
N PRO A 81 -4.18 -0.76 9.91
CA PRO A 81 -4.84 -1.89 10.55
C PRO A 81 -4.32 -3.21 9.98
N HIS A 82 -4.22 -4.20 10.87
CA HIS A 82 -3.79 -5.56 10.60
C HIS A 82 -4.93 -6.52 10.96
N GLY A 83 -4.90 -7.72 10.38
CA GLY A 83 -5.96 -8.71 10.57
C GLY A 83 -7.13 -8.54 9.60
N ASP A 84 -8.18 -9.32 9.82
CA ASP A 84 -9.48 -9.15 9.19
C ASP A 84 -10.37 -8.16 9.97
N THR A 85 -11.56 -7.89 9.44
CA THR A 85 -12.49 -6.90 9.99
C THR A 85 -12.91 -7.27 11.42
N GLU A 86 -13.08 -8.57 11.70
CA GLU A 86 -13.48 -9.09 12.99
C GLU A 86 -12.34 -9.01 14.03
N GLU A 87 -11.11 -9.38 13.65
CA GLU A 87 -9.92 -9.21 14.50
C GLU A 87 -9.70 -7.73 14.85
N TRP A 88 -9.87 -6.83 13.87
CA TRP A 88 -9.78 -5.40 14.09
C TRP A 88 -10.87 -4.88 15.03
N ALA A 89 -12.12 -5.32 14.84
CA ALA A 89 -13.24 -4.95 15.71
C ALA A 89 -13.00 -5.37 17.16
N PHE A 90 -12.43 -6.55 17.38
CA PHE A 90 -12.14 -7.07 18.71
C PHE A 90 -11.01 -6.30 19.41
N GLU A 91 -9.91 -6.01 18.70
CA GLU A 91 -8.82 -5.22 19.30
C GLU A 91 -9.27 -3.77 19.59
N ASN A 92 -10.09 -3.17 18.73
CA ASN A 92 -10.67 -1.84 18.98
C ASN A 92 -11.58 -1.83 20.21
N LEU A 93 -12.43 -2.85 20.38
CA LEU A 93 -13.27 -3.01 21.59
C LEU A 93 -12.40 -3.08 22.85
N LYS A 94 -11.34 -3.89 22.81
CA LYS A 94 -10.41 -4.10 23.94
C LYS A 94 -9.64 -2.83 24.29
N GLU A 95 -9.18 -2.06 23.31
CA GLU A 95 -8.53 -0.77 23.54
C GLU A 95 -9.47 0.24 24.17
N LYS A 96 -10.69 0.38 23.64
CA LYS A 96 -11.71 1.28 24.19
C LYS A 96 -12.16 0.88 25.59
N ALA A 97 -12.37 -0.40 25.84
CA ALA A 97 -12.72 -0.92 27.17
C ALA A 97 -11.60 -0.65 28.18
N ARG A 98 -10.32 -0.82 27.79
CA ARG A 98 -9.17 -0.48 28.65
C ARG A 98 -9.09 1.02 28.94
N ALA A 99 -9.33 1.86 27.93
CA ALA A 99 -9.37 3.32 28.10
C ALA A 99 -10.52 3.78 29.02
N ALA A 100 -11.65 3.07 28.99
CA ALA A 100 -12.79 3.28 29.88
C ALA A 100 -12.61 2.65 31.29
N GLY A 101 -11.41 2.18 31.64
CA GLY A 101 -11.12 1.62 32.96
C GLY A 101 -11.63 0.18 33.16
N GLY A 102 -11.86 -0.56 32.08
CA GLY A 102 -12.35 -1.94 32.10
C GLY A 102 -13.88 -2.06 32.04
N VAL A 103 -14.61 -0.96 31.92
CA VAL A 103 -16.07 -0.97 31.78
C VAL A 103 -16.43 -1.17 30.31
N ILE A 104 -17.14 -2.27 30.04
CA ILE A 104 -17.75 -2.51 28.73
C ILE A 104 -19.19 -1.98 28.81
N THR A 105 -19.44 -0.84 28.17
CA THR A 105 -20.78 -0.23 28.09
C THR A 105 -21.60 -0.88 26.99
N ASP A 106 -22.93 -0.72 27.05
CA ASP A 106 -23.84 -1.22 26.01
C ASP A 106 -23.52 -0.59 24.64
N ASP A 107 -23.12 0.69 24.62
CA ASP A 107 -22.71 1.38 23.40
C ASP A 107 -21.47 0.74 22.75
N LEU A 108 -20.48 0.32 23.56
CA LEU A 108 -19.28 -0.36 23.06
C LEU A 108 -19.62 -1.75 22.50
N LEU A 109 -20.56 -2.46 23.12
CA LEU A 109 -21.05 -3.74 22.63
C LEU A 109 -21.85 -3.60 21.34
N GLN A 110 -22.65 -2.53 21.22
CA GLN A 110 -23.39 -2.25 20.01
C GLN A 110 -22.44 -1.95 18.85
N GLU A 111 -21.44 -1.07 19.06
CA GLU A 111 -20.42 -0.77 18.04
C GLU A 111 -19.67 -2.03 17.61
N PHE A 112 -19.29 -2.89 18.56
CA PHE A 112 -18.62 -4.15 18.24
C PHE A 112 -19.50 -5.08 17.40
N ARG A 113 -20.78 -5.23 17.75
CA ARG A 113 -21.74 -6.05 16.99
C ARG A 113 -21.87 -5.55 15.56
N ASP A 114 -21.99 -4.25 15.36
CA ASP A 114 -22.15 -3.66 14.03
C ASP A 114 -20.90 -3.89 13.16
N GLN A 115 -19.71 -3.76 13.73
CA GLN A 115 -18.45 -4.01 13.02
C GLN A 115 -18.24 -5.50 12.68
N VAL A 116 -18.62 -6.42 13.58
CA VAL A 116 -18.55 -7.87 13.29
C VAL A 116 -19.59 -8.26 12.25
N ALA A 117 -20.82 -7.71 12.31
CA ALA A 117 -21.84 -7.96 11.30
C ALA A 117 -21.38 -7.50 9.90
N LEU A 118 -20.69 -6.36 9.83
CA LEU A 118 -20.06 -5.89 8.60
C LEU A 118 -18.99 -6.86 8.11
N GLY A 119 -18.05 -7.29 8.97
CA GLY A 119 -17.01 -8.26 8.61
C GLY A 119 -17.59 -9.57 8.06
N LEU A 120 -18.63 -10.09 8.70
CA LEU A 120 -19.31 -11.31 8.27
C LEU A 120 -20.10 -11.15 6.97
N SER A 121 -20.54 -9.93 6.63
CA SER A 121 -21.23 -9.62 5.38
C SER A 121 -20.29 -9.47 4.18
N GLN A 122 -19.00 -9.23 4.42
CA GLN A 122 -18.01 -9.10 3.36
C GLN A 122 -17.67 -10.49 2.81
N SER A 123 -17.80 -10.68 1.49
CA SER A 123 -17.35 -11.92 0.87
C SER A 123 -15.84 -12.07 1.05
N ARG A 124 -15.42 -13.24 1.56
CA ARG A 124 -14.01 -13.62 1.72
C ARG A 124 -13.50 -14.36 0.48
N ASP A 125 -14.37 -14.57 -0.52
CA ASP A 125 -13.99 -15.16 -1.80
C ASP A 125 -13.49 -14.07 -2.74
N ASN A 126 -12.22 -14.22 -3.17
CA ASN A 126 -11.60 -13.29 -4.10
C ASN A 126 -12.30 -13.27 -5.47
N LEU A 127 -13.05 -14.33 -5.83
CA LEU A 127 -13.78 -14.40 -7.09
C LEU A 127 -15.10 -13.62 -7.03
N GLU A 128 -15.89 -13.75 -5.96
CA GLU A 128 -17.10 -12.93 -5.76
C GLU A 128 -16.77 -11.44 -5.61
N MET A 129 -15.65 -11.10 -4.95
CA MET A 129 -15.16 -9.72 -4.85
C MET A 129 -14.70 -9.11 -6.18
N MET A 130 -14.42 -9.95 -7.20
CA MET A 130 -14.12 -9.51 -8.57
C MET A 130 -15.37 -9.45 -9.47
N GLU A 131 -16.46 -10.10 -9.07
CA GLU A 131 -17.76 -10.07 -9.78
C GLU A 131 -18.62 -8.87 -9.37
N GLU A 132 -18.39 -8.30 -8.17
CA GLU A 132 -19.02 -7.04 -7.78
C GLU A 132 -18.33 -5.82 -8.42
N VAL A 133 -18.92 -5.43 -9.55
CA VAL A 133 -18.93 -4.10 -10.20
C VAL A 133 -17.79 -3.81 -11.20
N ASP A 134 -18.18 -3.88 -12.47
CA ASP A 134 -17.60 -3.22 -13.64
C ASP A 134 -17.05 -1.81 -13.31
N TYR A 135 -15.73 -1.67 -13.36
CA TYR A 135 -15.07 -0.39 -13.60
C TYR A 135 -14.08 -0.53 -14.76
N ILE A 136 -14.62 -0.41 -15.98
CA ILE A 136 -13.92 0.09 -17.17
C ILE A 136 -14.72 1.28 -17.70
#